data_AF-A0A926RYJ7-F1
#
_entry.id   AF-A0A926RYJ7-F1
#
_cell.length_a   1.000
_cell.length_b   1.000
_cell.length_c   1.000
_cell.angle_alpha   90.00
_cell.angle_beta   90.00
_cell.angle_gamma   90.00
#
_symmetry.space_group_name_H-M   'P 1'
#
loop_
_entity.id
_entity.type
_entity.pdbx_description
1 polymer ?
#
loop_
_entity_poly.entity_id
_entity_poly.type
_entity_poly.pdbx_seq_one_letter_code
_entity_poly.pdbx_strand_id
1 'polypeptide(L)'
;MALHDYVKIDKSRFQDAIKAYFLWKELNSIIKNSHNRGINFPETISETLLCYAMDFELNRGTAGDARESKTHRIIEAKATSNWDRDTTSFSPNENFDLLYFLRLNQRDDELFIYNTGINSEDLKGIKVNKKQTLGDQQEQGRRPRFSVIKFIIVPNGINPQGKIDLRTKKITRF
;
A
#
# COMPACT_ATOMS: atom_id res chain seq x y z
N MET A 1 4.47 29.57 5.16
CA MET A 1 4.79 28.57 4.12
C MET A 1 3.48 27.90 3.77
N ALA A 2 3.06 27.91 2.50
CA ALA A 2 1.91 27.10 2.11
C ALA A 2 2.25 25.64 2.43
N LEU A 3 1.41 24.96 3.21
CA LEU A 3 1.45 23.51 3.28
C LEU A 3 1.10 23.05 1.86
N HIS A 4 2.08 22.66 1.07
CA HIS A 4 1.77 21.89 -0.12
C HIS A 4 1.23 20.55 0.38
N ASP A 5 -0.04 20.27 0.10
CA ASP A 5 -0.68 18.99 0.45
C ASP A 5 0.08 17.81 -0.16
N TYR A 6 0.81 18.04 -1.26
CA TYR A 6 1.61 17.05 -1.95
C TYR A 6 3.10 17.31 -1.77
N VAL A 7 3.83 16.27 -1.37
CA VAL A 7 5.26 16.36 -1.09
C VAL A 7 6.02 15.37 -1.93
N LYS A 8 6.94 15.87 -2.76
CA LYS A 8 7.91 15.02 -3.45
C LYS A 8 8.87 14.39 -2.42
N ILE A 9 9.04 13.08 -2.50
CA ILE A 9 9.98 12.36 -1.64
C ILE A 9 11.38 12.51 -2.24
N ASP A 10 12.28 13.12 -1.46
CA ASP A 10 13.69 13.20 -1.81
C ASP A 10 14.45 11.95 -1.34
N LYS A 11 15.74 11.88 -1.72
CA LYS A 11 16.62 10.77 -1.36
C LYS A 11 16.80 10.63 0.16
N SER A 12 16.79 11.72 0.93
CA SER A 12 16.95 11.68 2.38
C SER A 12 15.75 11.00 3.03
N ARG A 13 14.53 11.43 2.68
CA ARG A 13 13.28 10.84 3.18
C ARG A 13 13.12 9.38 2.77
N PHE A 14 13.56 9.03 1.57
CA PHE A 14 13.63 7.63 1.14
C PHE A 14 14.58 6.80 2.03
N GLN A 15 15.76 7.34 2.36
CA GLN A 15 16.70 6.66 3.26
C GLN A 15 16.15 6.55 4.69
N ASP A 16 15.44 7.56 5.18
CA ASP A 16 14.77 7.52 6.47
C ASP A 16 13.65 6.46 6.51
N ALA A 17 12.86 6.33 5.44
CA ALA A 17 11.86 5.28 5.33
C ALA A 17 12.49 3.87 5.34
N ILE A 18 13.63 3.68 4.65
CA ILE A 18 14.39 2.41 4.72
C ILE A 18 14.93 2.16 6.13
N LYS A 19 15.45 3.18 6.81
CA LYS A 19 15.90 3.05 8.20
C LYS A 19 14.73 2.67 9.13
N ALA A 20 13.60 3.35 8.98
CA ALA A 20 12.38 3.06 9.73
C ALA A 20 11.88 1.63 9.47
N TYR A 21 11.99 1.14 8.24
CA TYR A 21 11.68 -0.25 7.90
C TYR A 21 12.49 -1.25 8.73
N PHE A 22 13.81 -1.09 8.80
CA PHE A 22 14.66 -2.02 9.56
C PHE A 22 14.36 -1.97 11.07
N LEU A 23 14.11 -0.78 11.62
CA LEU A 23 13.69 -0.62 13.02
C LEU A 23 12.32 -1.27 13.29
N TRP A 24 11.36 -1.10 12.39
CA TRP A 24 10.07 -1.77 12.47
C TRP A 24 10.21 -3.29 12.37
N LYS A 25 11.07 -3.79 11.46
CA LYS A 25 11.31 -5.23 11.29
C LYS A 25 11.88 -5.85 12.57
N GLU A 26 12.83 -5.17 13.21
CA GLU A 26 13.40 -5.57 14.50
C GLU A 26 12.33 -5.61 15.60
N LEU A 27 11.58 -4.51 15.77
CA LEU A 27 10.50 -4.43 16.75
C LEU A 27 9.45 -5.53 16.53
N ASN A 28 9.04 -5.74 15.28
CA ASN A 28 8.09 -6.77 14.91
C ASN A 28 8.62 -8.18 15.24
N SER A 29 9.92 -8.43 15.02
CA SER A 29 10.55 -9.70 15.41
C SER A 29 10.53 -9.91 16.92
N ILE A 30 10.86 -8.86 17.70
CA ILE A 30 10.83 -8.93 19.17
C ILE A 30 9.42 -9.26 19.67
N ILE A 31 8.40 -8.58 19.16
CA ILE A 31 7.01 -8.82 19.57
C ILE A 31 6.56 -10.24 19.21
N LYS A 32 6.90 -10.73 18.02
CA LYS A 32 6.52 -12.08 17.56
C LYS A 32 7.18 -13.21 18.35
N ASN A 33 8.27 -12.95 19.06
CA ASN A 33 8.87 -13.93 19.97
C ASN A 33 8.00 -14.19 21.20
N SER A 34 7.16 -13.23 21.60
CA SER A 34 6.31 -13.33 22.80
C SER A 34 4.81 -13.39 22.47
N HIS A 35 4.42 -13.08 21.23
CA HIS A 35 3.02 -13.01 20.81
C HIS A 35 2.82 -13.63 19.41
N ASN A 36 1.63 -14.20 19.19
CA ASN A 36 1.29 -14.82 17.91
C ASN A 36 1.04 -13.83 16.76
N ARG A 37 0.85 -12.54 17.08
CA ARG A 37 0.59 -11.48 16.08
C ARG A 37 1.77 -10.52 16.02
N GLY A 38 2.18 -10.21 14.81
CA GLY A 38 3.14 -9.15 14.53
C GLY A 38 2.49 -7.79 14.39
N ILE A 39 3.32 -6.76 14.24
CA ILE A 39 2.90 -5.41 13.89
C ILE A 39 2.62 -5.37 12.38
N ASN A 40 1.54 -4.69 11.99
CA ASN A 40 1.27 -4.41 10.58
C ASN A 40 2.40 -3.57 9.96
N PHE A 41 2.58 -3.68 8.66
CA PHE A 41 3.54 -2.85 7.95
C PHE A 41 3.06 -1.38 7.98
N PRO A 42 3.86 -0.42 8.47
CA PRO A 42 3.38 0.95 8.64
C PRO A 42 3.15 1.66 7.31
N GLU A 43 1.97 2.26 7.20
CA GLU A 43 1.51 3.06 6.05
C GLU A 43 2.53 4.13 5.67
N THR A 44 2.99 4.94 6.64
CA THR A 44 3.99 6.00 6.44
C THR A 44 5.30 5.49 5.80
N ILE A 45 5.72 4.26 6.11
CA ILE A 45 6.91 3.65 5.50
C ILE A 45 6.56 3.23 4.06
N SER A 46 5.49 2.47 3.90
CA SER A 46 5.08 1.93 2.59
C SER A 46 4.77 3.01 1.56
N GLU A 47 4.03 4.06 1.92
CA GLU A 47 3.67 5.17 1.05
C GLU A 47 4.88 5.99 0.64
N THR A 48 5.79 6.28 1.57
CA THR A 48 7.03 7.00 1.27
C THR A 48 7.89 6.23 0.27
N LEU A 49 8.01 4.91 0.47
CA LEU A 49 8.75 4.02 -0.43
C LEU A 49 8.07 3.94 -1.81
N LEU A 50 6.74 3.83 -1.86
CA LEU A 50 5.96 3.87 -3.10
C LEU A 50 6.23 5.17 -3.86
N CYS A 51 6.06 6.32 -3.19
CA CYS A 51 6.17 7.63 -3.82
C CYS A 51 7.55 7.84 -4.42
N TYR A 52 8.61 7.50 -3.70
CA TYR A 52 9.96 7.60 -4.23
C TYR A 52 10.19 6.63 -5.40
N ALA A 53 9.74 5.38 -5.28
CA ALA A 53 9.97 4.35 -6.29
C ALA A 53 9.22 4.61 -7.60
N MET A 54 8.04 5.24 -7.56
CA MET A 54 7.19 5.51 -8.71
C MET A 54 7.21 6.96 -9.19
N ASP A 55 7.97 7.85 -8.54
CA ASP A 55 7.96 9.30 -8.77
C ASP A 55 6.56 9.91 -8.57
N PHE A 56 5.89 9.52 -7.48
CA PHE A 56 4.65 10.14 -7.01
C PHE A 56 4.94 11.17 -5.91
N GLU A 57 3.96 12.03 -5.68
CA GLU A 57 3.96 12.96 -4.56
C GLU A 57 3.15 12.36 -3.41
N LEU A 58 3.73 12.33 -2.21
CA LEU A 58 3.02 11.87 -1.01
C LEU A 58 1.95 12.89 -0.64
N ASN A 59 0.71 12.42 -0.43
CA ASN A 59 -0.38 13.28 0.01
C ASN A 59 -0.37 13.39 1.54
N ARG A 60 -0.46 14.62 2.06
CA ARG A 60 -0.62 14.97 3.48
C ARG A 60 -2.00 15.53 3.79
N GLY A 61 -2.85 15.67 2.77
CA GLY A 61 -4.24 16.05 2.88
C GLY A 61 -5.13 14.87 3.27
N THR A 62 -6.41 14.97 2.92
CA THR A 62 -7.47 14.08 3.44
C THR A 62 -7.98 13.03 2.45
N ALA A 63 -7.50 13.01 1.19
CA ALA A 63 -8.05 12.17 0.12
C ALA A 63 -6.98 11.42 -0.68
N GLY A 64 -6.89 10.10 -0.47
CA GLY A 64 -5.85 9.23 -1.05
C GLY A 64 -4.47 9.45 -0.45
N ASP A 65 -3.56 8.53 -0.72
CA ASP A 65 -2.25 8.46 -0.06
C ASP A 65 -1.14 9.14 -0.89
N ALA A 66 -1.31 9.18 -2.21
CA ALA A 66 -0.36 9.81 -3.12
C ALA A 66 -1.02 10.38 -4.37
N ARG A 67 -0.24 11.12 -5.16
CA ARG A 67 -0.67 11.65 -6.46
C ARG A 67 0.40 11.44 -7.52
N GLU A 68 -0.01 10.95 -8.68
CA GLU A 68 0.88 10.90 -9.84
C GLU A 68 1.19 12.32 -10.33
N SER A 69 2.47 12.71 -10.35
CA SER A 69 2.86 14.11 -10.61
C SER A 69 2.45 14.62 -12.00
N LYS A 70 2.30 13.72 -12.99
CA LYS A 70 2.02 14.08 -14.39
C LYS A 70 0.54 14.15 -14.73
N THR A 71 -0.23 13.16 -14.27
CA THR A 71 -1.66 13.04 -14.60
C THR A 71 -2.56 13.57 -13.50
N HIS A 72 -1.99 13.83 -12.32
CA HIS A 72 -2.70 14.19 -11.10
C HIS A 72 -3.70 13.14 -10.60
N ARG A 73 -3.59 11.90 -11.08
CA ARG A 73 -4.38 10.78 -10.55
C ARG A 73 -4.09 10.56 -9.07
N ILE A 74 -5.16 10.42 -8.30
CA ILE A 74 -5.12 10.10 -6.87
C ILE A 74 -4.87 8.60 -6.71
N ILE A 75 -3.89 8.28 -5.88
CA ILE A 75 -3.42 6.93 -5.63
C ILE A 75 -3.82 6.53 -4.21
N GLU A 76 -4.47 5.38 -4.08
CA GLU A 76 -4.61 4.68 -2.81
C GLU A 76 -3.52 3.61 -2.72
N ALA A 77 -2.80 3.57 -1.61
CA ALA A 77 -1.74 2.61 -1.34
C ALA A 77 -2.17 1.67 -0.22
N LYS A 78 -2.12 0.37 -0.49
CA LYS A 78 -2.31 -0.67 0.53
C LYS A 78 -1.08 -1.55 0.60
N ALA A 79 -0.67 -1.93 1.81
CA ALA A 79 0.55 -2.68 1.99
C ALA A 79 0.39 -3.86 2.96
N THR A 80 1.14 -4.94 2.71
CA THR A 80 1.21 -6.10 3.59
C THR A 80 2.65 -6.56 3.81
N SER A 81 2.96 -7.01 5.02
CA SER A 81 4.19 -7.71 5.39
C SER A 81 4.09 -9.23 5.34
N ASN A 82 2.91 -9.75 4.99
CA ASN A 82 2.69 -11.16 4.80
C ASN A 82 2.60 -11.45 3.30
N TRP A 83 3.49 -12.33 2.82
CA TRP A 83 3.56 -12.64 1.41
C TRP A 83 2.24 -13.26 0.94
N ASP A 84 1.76 -14.36 1.50
CA ASP A 84 0.66 -15.11 0.89
C ASP A 84 -0.75 -14.63 1.27
N ARG A 85 -0.85 -13.69 2.21
CA ARG A 85 -2.14 -13.30 2.80
C ARG A 85 -2.16 -11.82 3.15
N ASP A 86 -3.33 -11.21 3.00
CA ASP A 86 -3.60 -9.86 3.47
C ASP A 86 -5.05 -9.76 3.97
N THR A 87 -5.28 -8.78 4.85
CA THR A 87 -6.61 -8.35 5.30
C THR A 87 -6.66 -6.84 5.14
N THR A 88 -6.86 -6.42 3.90
CA THR A 88 -6.81 -5.01 3.53
C THR A 88 -8.16 -4.36 3.83
N SER A 89 -8.10 -3.20 4.50
CA SER A 89 -9.29 -2.45 4.91
C SER A 89 -9.48 -1.24 4.03
N PHE A 90 -10.73 -1.00 3.65
CA PHE A 90 -11.15 0.09 2.79
C PHE A 90 -12.12 0.99 3.55
N SER A 91 -12.00 2.30 3.38
CA SER A 91 -12.84 3.28 4.09
C SER A 91 -14.22 3.39 3.44
N PRO A 92 -15.28 3.78 4.16
CA PRO A 92 -16.63 3.92 3.57
C PRO A 92 -16.70 5.00 2.48
N ASN A 93 -15.82 6.01 2.54
CA ASN A 93 -15.84 7.19 1.68
C ASN A 93 -14.52 7.38 0.93
N GLU A 94 -13.77 6.32 0.65
CA GLU A 94 -12.54 6.44 -0.14
C GLU A 94 -12.86 6.77 -1.61
N ASN A 95 -12.08 7.66 -2.19
CA ASN A 95 -12.19 8.04 -3.60
C ASN A 95 -10.78 8.18 -4.16
N PHE A 96 -10.47 7.38 -5.18
CA PHE A 96 -9.15 7.34 -5.79
C PHE A 96 -9.23 6.81 -7.22
N ASP A 97 -8.24 7.18 -8.04
CA ASP A 97 -8.18 6.79 -9.44
C ASP A 97 -7.46 5.45 -9.64
N LEU A 98 -6.46 5.13 -8.81
CA LEU A 98 -5.71 3.87 -8.89
C LEU A 98 -5.35 3.30 -7.52
N LEU A 99 -5.59 2.01 -7.34
CA LEU A 99 -5.11 1.23 -6.20
C LEU A 99 -3.73 0.64 -6.51
N TYR A 100 -2.76 1.00 -5.67
CA TYR A 100 -1.44 0.40 -5.61
C TYR A 100 -1.35 -0.55 -4.42
N PHE A 101 -0.85 -1.76 -4.67
CA PHE A 101 -0.63 -2.75 -3.63
C PHE A 101 0.86 -3.05 -3.46
N LEU A 102 1.33 -2.95 -2.22
CA LEU A 102 2.72 -3.15 -1.84
C LEU A 102 2.84 -4.46 -1.06
N ARG A 103 3.56 -5.42 -1.64
CA ARG A 103 3.75 -6.75 -1.06
C ARG A 103 5.20 -6.87 -0.60
N LEU A 104 5.41 -6.81 0.71
CA LEU A 104 6.72 -6.95 1.31
C LEU A 104 7.06 -8.43 1.48
N ASN A 105 8.13 -8.87 0.84
CA ASN A 105 8.85 -10.08 1.21
C ASN A 105 9.80 -9.74 2.37
N GLN A 106 9.30 -9.90 3.61
CA GLN A 106 10.07 -9.55 4.81
C GLN A 106 11.32 -10.44 4.99
N ARG A 107 11.34 -11.65 4.44
CA ARG A 107 12.50 -12.56 4.53
C ARG A 107 13.70 -11.98 3.79
N ASP A 108 13.47 -11.55 2.56
CA ASP A 108 14.53 -11.09 1.65
C ASP A 108 14.67 -9.55 1.63
N ASP A 109 13.85 -8.85 2.42
CA ASP A 109 13.83 -7.38 2.51
C ASP A 109 13.52 -6.72 1.15
N GLU A 110 12.59 -7.31 0.40
CA GLU A 110 12.18 -6.84 -0.91
C GLU A 110 10.72 -6.37 -0.89
N LEU A 111 10.47 -5.16 -1.40
CA LEU A 111 9.14 -4.59 -1.53
C LEU A 111 8.70 -4.61 -2.98
N PHE A 112 7.67 -5.39 -3.30
CA PHE A 112 7.11 -5.48 -4.64
C PHE A 112 5.92 -4.53 -4.78
N ILE A 113 5.88 -3.78 -5.88
CA ILE A 113 4.88 -2.74 -6.15
C ILE A 113 4.00 -3.20 -7.31
N TYR A 114 2.69 -3.28 -7.06
CA TYR A 114 1.68 -3.66 -8.02
C TYR A 114 0.78 -2.45 -8.30
N ASN A 115 0.64 -2.06 -9.57
CA ASN A 115 -0.51 -1.27 -10.00
C ASN A 115 -1.62 -2.25 -10.34
N THR A 116 -2.73 -2.18 -9.61
CA THR A 116 -3.85 -3.12 -9.82
C THR A 116 -4.72 -2.75 -11.01
N GLY A 117 -4.65 -1.51 -11.49
CA GLY A 117 -5.56 -0.96 -12.50
C GLY A 117 -6.99 -0.71 -12.00
N ILE A 118 -7.27 -0.95 -10.71
CA ILE A 118 -8.58 -0.81 -10.08
C ILE A 118 -8.73 0.60 -9.51
N ASN A 119 -9.86 1.24 -9.77
CA ASN A 119 -10.27 2.50 -9.12
C ASN A 119 -11.28 2.23 -7.97
N SER A 120 -11.71 3.29 -7.27
CA SER A 120 -12.68 3.16 -6.17
C SER A 120 -14.06 2.65 -6.58
N GLU A 121 -14.50 2.86 -7.83
CA GLU A 121 -15.78 2.33 -8.33
C GLU A 121 -15.68 0.84 -8.66
N ASP A 122 -14.58 0.41 -9.31
CA ASP A 122 -14.31 -0.99 -9.60
C ASP A 122 -14.25 -1.83 -8.30
N LEU A 123 -13.66 -1.25 -7.23
CA LEU A 123 -13.59 -1.88 -5.91
C LEU A 123 -14.97 -2.23 -5.34
N LYS A 124 -15.99 -1.36 -5.54
CA LYS A 124 -17.32 -1.55 -4.96
C LYS A 124 -17.96 -2.86 -5.40
N GLY A 125 -17.65 -3.33 -6.61
CA GLY A 125 -18.16 -4.59 -7.16
C GLY A 125 -17.58 -5.87 -6.51
N ILE A 126 -16.50 -5.77 -5.74
CA ILE A 126 -15.84 -6.94 -5.16
C ILE A 126 -16.71 -7.55 -4.07
N LYS A 127 -17.04 -8.85 -4.19
CA LYS A 127 -17.75 -9.59 -3.15
C LYS A 127 -16.85 -9.84 -1.94
N VAL A 128 -17.23 -9.29 -0.79
CA VAL A 128 -16.52 -9.48 0.49
C VAL A 128 -17.11 -10.62 1.32
N ASN A 129 -18.35 -11.01 1.05
CA ASN A 129 -18.96 -12.23 1.56
C ASN A 129 -20.03 -12.77 0.59
N LYS A 130 -20.73 -13.86 0.95
CA LYS A 130 -21.74 -14.49 0.09
C LYS A 130 -22.90 -13.56 -0.30
N LYS A 131 -23.22 -12.59 0.54
CA LYS A 131 -24.41 -11.74 0.43
C LYS A 131 -24.11 -10.31 -0.01
N GLN A 132 -22.89 -9.83 0.24
CA GLN A 132 -22.56 -8.41 0.11
C GLN A 132 -21.29 -8.18 -0.67
N THR A 133 -21.33 -7.13 -1.48
CA THR A 133 -20.18 -6.48 -2.09
C THR A 133 -19.48 -5.54 -1.10
N LEU A 134 -18.32 -5.02 -1.50
CA LEU A 134 -17.62 -3.97 -0.81
C LEU A 134 -18.49 -2.71 -0.73
N GLY A 135 -19.12 -2.32 -1.85
CA GLY A 135 -20.04 -1.17 -1.92
C GLY A 135 -21.20 -1.30 -0.94
N ASP A 136 -21.85 -2.48 -0.89
CA ASP A 136 -22.98 -2.73 0.03
C ASP A 136 -22.58 -2.53 1.51
N GLN A 137 -21.32 -2.80 1.86
CA GLN A 137 -20.82 -2.55 3.22
C GLN A 137 -20.45 -1.09 3.44
N GLN A 138 -19.86 -0.42 2.45
CA GLN A 138 -19.53 1.01 2.54
C GLN A 138 -20.79 1.87 2.70
N GLU A 139 -21.88 1.56 1.99
CA GLU A 139 -23.18 2.24 2.13
C GLU A 139 -23.75 2.14 3.55
N GLN A 140 -23.38 1.10 4.30
CA GLN A 140 -23.73 0.93 5.71
C GLN A 140 -22.77 1.65 6.67
N GLY A 141 -21.87 2.50 6.15
CA GLY A 141 -20.83 3.19 6.90
C GLY A 141 -19.71 2.26 7.42
N ARG A 142 -19.62 1.03 6.92
CA ARG A 142 -18.63 0.05 7.39
C ARG A 142 -17.30 0.19 6.64
N ARG A 143 -16.26 -0.38 7.24
CA ARG A 143 -14.94 -0.57 6.62
C ARG A 143 -14.78 -2.03 6.18
N PRO A 144 -15.21 -2.38 4.95
CA PRO A 144 -15.05 -3.73 4.44
C PRO A 144 -13.57 -4.12 4.39
N ARG A 145 -13.34 -5.42 4.58
CA ARG A 145 -12.00 -6.02 4.53
C ARG A 145 -12.00 -7.23 3.62
N PHE A 146 -11.02 -7.31 2.73
CA PHE A 146 -10.79 -8.49 1.90
C PHE A 146 -9.30 -8.62 1.56
N SER A 147 -8.94 -9.72 0.89
CA SER A 147 -7.56 -9.95 0.45
C SER A 147 -7.37 -9.43 -0.97
N VAL A 148 -6.62 -8.34 -1.15
CA VAL A 148 -6.24 -7.81 -2.46
C VAL A 148 -5.46 -8.86 -3.26
N ILE A 149 -4.62 -9.66 -2.60
CA ILE A 149 -3.87 -10.72 -3.25
C ILE A 149 -4.83 -11.74 -3.89
N LYS A 150 -5.81 -12.23 -3.13
CA LYS A 150 -6.70 -13.31 -3.58
C LYS A 150 -7.81 -12.86 -4.51
N PHE A 151 -8.29 -11.63 -4.36
CA PHE A 151 -9.46 -11.14 -5.11
C PHE A 151 -9.09 -10.27 -6.30
N ILE A 152 -7.88 -9.69 -6.33
CA ILE A 152 -7.46 -8.77 -7.39
C ILE A 152 -6.20 -9.30 -8.09
N ILE A 153 -5.09 -9.50 -7.39
CA ILE A 153 -3.80 -9.79 -8.03
C ILE A 153 -3.79 -11.16 -8.70
N VAL A 154 -4.08 -12.23 -7.94
CA VAL A 154 -4.01 -13.62 -8.45
C VAL A 154 -5.02 -13.88 -9.57
N PRO A 155 -6.32 -13.53 -9.42
CA PRO A 155 -7.30 -13.81 -10.47
C PRO A 155 -7.05 -13.08 -11.79
N ASN A 156 -6.48 -11.87 -11.73
CA ASN A 156 -6.19 -11.07 -12.92
C ASN A 156 -4.76 -11.25 -13.43
N GLY A 157 -3.95 -12.13 -12.83
CA GLY A 157 -2.57 -12.38 -13.26
C GLY A 157 -1.67 -11.14 -13.20
N ILE A 158 -1.90 -10.25 -12.23
CA ILE A 158 -1.20 -8.95 -12.15
C ILE A 158 0.23 -9.17 -11.67
N ASN A 159 1.19 -8.81 -12.51
CA ASN A 159 2.62 -8.81 -12.17
C ASN A 159 3.02 -7.50 -11.47
N PRO A 160 4.05 -7.52 -10.62
CA PRO A 160 4.61 -6.28 -10.10
C PRO A 160 5.16 -5.44 -11.26
N GLN A 161 5.04 -4.12 -11.15
CA GLN A 161 5.66 -3.16 -12.08
C GLN A 161 6.98 -2.59 -11.52
N GLY A 162 7.26 -2.86 -10.25
CA GLY A 162 8.50 -2.42 -9.64
C GLY A 162 8.84 -3.19 -8.38
N LYS A 163 10.10 -3.08 -7.97
CA LYS A 163 10.65 -3.68 -6.77
C LYS A 163 11.66 -2.74 -6.13
N ILE A 164 11.65 -2.67 -4.80
CA ILE A 164 12.70 -2.04 -4.00
C ILE A 164 13.41 -3.14 -3.21
N ASP A 165 14.71 -3.27 -3.41
CA ASP A 165 15.58 -4.00 -2.49
C ASP A 165 15.96 -3.04 -1.36
N LEU A 166 15.47 -3.31 -0.14
CA LEU A 166 15.61 -2.40 0.99
C LEU A 166 17.02 -2.44 1.58
N ARG A 167 17.81 -3.49 1.31
CA ARG A 167 19.20 -3.61 1.75
C ARG A 167 20.12 -2.80 0.85
N THR A 168 20.01 -2.99 -0.46
CA THR A 168 20.86 -2.30 -1.45
C THR A 168 20.31 -0.93 -1.85
N LYS A 169 19.06 -0.63 -1.47
CA LYS A 169 18.31 0.58 -1.82
C LYS A 169 18.06 0.69 -3.33
N LYS A 170 18.22 -0.40 -4.07
CA LYS A 170 18.04 -0.46 -5.51
C LYS A 170 16.57 -0.53 -5.85
N ILE A 171 16.14 0.34 -6.76
CA ILE A 171 14.81 0.29 -7.36
C ILE A 171 14.94 -0.32 -8.74
N THR A 172 14.08 -1.28 -9.04
CA THR A 172 13.91 -1.87 -10.37
C THR A 172 12.47 -1.62 -10.81
N ARG A 173 12.28 -1.08 -12.00
CA ARG A 173 10.97 -0.95 -12.65
C ARG A 173 10.91 -1.95 -13.81
N PHE A 174 9.79 -2.63 -13.98
CA PHE A 174 9.57 -3.66 -15.01
C PHE A 174 8.82 -3.09 -16.21
#